data_AF-A0AAQ2T219-F1
#
_entry.id   AF-A0AAQ2T219-F1
#
_cell.length_a   1.000
_cell.length_b   1.000
_cell.length_c   1.000
_cell.angle_alpha   90.00
_cell.angle_beta   90.00
_cell.angle_gamma   90.00
#
_symmetry.space_group_name_H-M   'P 1'
#
loop_
_entity.id
_entity.type
_entity.pdbx_description
1 polymer ?
#
loop_
_entity_poly.entity_id
_entity_poly.type
_entity_poly.pdbx_seq_one_letter_code
_entity_poly.pdbx_strand_id
1 'polypeptide(L)'
;MSIGVIVVIVAVLFVLGNIMGLKPKMSEVRVGDMRMFARKIDLHPKLVAMPDWLRQHKESGQDKQTNNHGMIAQYTVIDDSWQLLAKRLLWTGGDWQNKDGVPVSVGIPPEPLLPYIQGLTTKANSVTIYWYDEKYAKSFAIKDEQAMSIMERDLLALKTFLQSVQNINTPKSSR
;
A
#
# COMPACT_ATOMS: atom_id res chain seq x y z
N MET A 1 40.72 -20.73 -36.31
CA MET A 1 39.25 -20.76 -36.08
C MET A 1 38.55 -20.27 -37.34
N SER A 2 37.52 -20.95 -37.82
CA SER A 2 36.73 -20.47 -38.98
C SER A 2 35.85 -19.28 -38.57
N ILE A 3 35.64 -18.34 -39.49
CA ILE A 3 34.73 -17.18 -39.31
C ILE A 3 33.35 -17.66 -38.85
N GLY A 4 32.86 -18.79 -39.36
CA GLY A 4 31.58 -19.37 -38.94
C GLY A 4 31.52 -19.74 -37.46
N VAL A 5 32.62 -20.19 -36.87
CA VAL A 5 32.68 -20.52 -35.43
C VAL A 5 32.59 -19.26 -34.57
N ILE A 6 33.24 -18.17 -35.00
CA ILE A 6 33.20 -16.88 -34.30
C ILE A 6 31.78 -16.30 -34.32
N VAL A 7 31.10 -16.37 -35.47
CA VAL A 7 29.72 -15.88 -35.61
C VAL A 7 28.77 -16.65 -34.68
N VAL A 8 28.91 -17.98 -34.59
CA VAL A 8 28.09 -18.80 -33.69
C VAL A 8 28.34 -18.45 -32.22
N ILE A 9 29.61 -18.29 -31.81
CA ILE A 9 29.95 -17.93 -30.42
C ILE A 9 29.36 -16.56 -30.06
N VAL A 10 29.49 -15.56 -30.93
CA VAL A 10 28.94 -14.22 -30.69
C VAL A 10 27.41 -14.25 -30.61
N ALA A 11 26.73 -15.01 -31.48
CA ALA A 11 25.28 -15.15 -31.43
C ALA A 11 24.81 -15.79 -30.10
N VAL A 12 25.50 -16.85 -29.64
CA VAL A 12 25.19 -17.50 -28.36
C VAL A 12 25.42 -16.55 -27.17
N LEU A 13 26.54 -15.82 -27.16
CA LEU A 13 26.85 -14.83 -26.12
C LEU A 13 25.84 -13.67 -26.12
N PHE A 14 25.40 -13.23 -27.29
CA PHE A 14 24.37 -12.19 -27.41
C PHE A 14 23.03 -12.67 -26.86
N VAL A 15 22.58 -13.87 -27.22
CA VAL A 15 21.32 -14.44 -26.68
C VAL A 15 21.40 -14.64 -25.16
N LEU A 16 22.51 -15.19 -24.64
CA LEU A 16 22.71 -15.34 -23.20
C LEU A 16 22.74 -13.99 -22.47
N GLY A 17 23.41 -12.99 -23.03
CA GLY A 17 23.49 -11.64 -22.47
C GLY A 17 22.11 -10.97 -22.37
N ASN A 18 21.27 -11.14 -23.38
CA ASN A 18 19.91 -10.61 -23.37
C ASN A 18 19.03 -11.29 -22.30
N ILE A 19 19.17 -12.60 -22.08
CA ILE A 19 18.40 -13.33 -21.07
C ILE A 19 18.83 -12.91 -19.64
N MET A 20 20.12 -12.69 -19.40
CA MET A 20 20.62 -12.30 -18.07
C MET A 20 20.23 -10.89 -17.62
N GLY A 21 19.90 -9.99 -18.55
CA GLY A 21 19.46 -8.61 -18.25
C GLY A 21 18.04 -8.49 -17.70
N LEU A 22 17.23 -9.54 -17.77
CA LEU A 22 15.79 -9.50 -17.45
C LEU A 22 15.45 -9.83 -15.99
N LYS A 23 16.44 -9.86 -15.08
CA LYS A 23 16.15 -10.16 -13.67
C LYS A 23 15.16 -9.12 -13.11
N PRO A 24 13.98 -9.57 -12.63
CA PRO A 24 13.00 -8.63 -12.09
C PRO A 24 13.59 -7.93 -10.86
N LYS A 25 13.23 -6.65 -10.68
CA LYS A 25 13.67 -5.93 -9.49
C LYS A 25 13.05 -6.59 -8.27
N MET A 26 13.88 -6.98 -7.31
CA MET A 26 13.43 -7.68 -6.09
C MET A 26 12.30 -6.93 -5.36
N SER A 27 12.30 -5.60 -5.38
CA SER A 27 11.24 -4.79 -4.77
C SER A 27 9.89 -4.92 -5.49
N GLU A 28 9.87 -5.05 -6.82
CA GLU A 28 8.65 -5.27 -7.59
C GLU A 28 8.06 -6.66 -7.31
N VAL A 29 8.94 -7.67 -7.21
CA VAL A 29 8.55 -9.03 -6.80
C VAL A 29 7.92 -9.01 -5.41
N ARG A 30 8.57 -8.36 -4.43
CA ARG A 30 8.05 -8.24 -3.06
C ARG A 30 6.69 -7.53 -2.99
N VAL A 31 6.48 -6.47 -3.75
CA VAL A 31 5.17 -5.80 -3.83
C VAL A 31 4.11 -6.75 -4.40
N GLY A 32 4.46 -7.51 -5.44
CA GLY A 32 3.60 -8.55 -6.02
C GLY A 32 3.19 -9.59 -4.98
N ASP A 33 4.17 -10.17 -4.29
CA ASP A 33 3.95 -11.21 -3.27
C ASP A 33 3.14 -10.68 -2.07
N MET A 34 3.47 -9.48 -1.59
CA MET A 34 2.72 -8.80 -0.53
C MET A 34 1.26 -8.58 -0.93
N ARG A 35 0.98 -8.15 -2.16
CA ARG A 35 -0.39 -7.99 -2.67
C ARG A 35 -1.10 -9.34 -2.85
N MET A 36 -0.39 -10.41 -3.20
CA MET A 36 -0.96 -11.75 -3.25
C MET A 36 -1.33 -12.25 -1.85
N PHE A 37 -0.46 -12.05 -0.87
CA PHE A 37 -0.74 -12.39 0.53
C PHE A 37 -1.93 -11.60 1.07
N ALA A 38 -2.01 -10.29 0.79
CA ALA A 38 -3.14 -9.45 1.17
C ALA A 38 -4.47 -10.05 0.67
N ARG A 39 -4.54 -10.48 -0.59
CA ARG A 39 -5.74 -11.16 -1.13
C ARG A 39 -6.06 -12.46 -0.41
N LYS A 40 -5.05 -13.24 -0.02
CA LYS A 40 -5.23 -14.50 0.73
C LYS A 40 -5.89 -14.27 2.09
N ILE A 41 -5.67 -13.11 2.70
CA ILE A 41 -6.28 -12.73 3.98
C ILE A 41 -7.51 -11.84 3.80
N ASP A 42 -8.18 -11.83 2.64
CA ASP A 42 -9.36 -10.99 2.36
C ASP A 42 -9.13 -9.48 2.52
N LEU A 43 -7.89 -9.04 2.35
CA LEU A 43 -7.51 -7.64 2.30
C LEU A 43 -7.26 -7.28 0.84
N HIS A 44 -8.22 -6.64 0.17
CA HIS A 44 -8.19 -6.46 -1.28
C HIS A 44 -7.28 -5.29 -1.69
N PRO A 45 -6.08 -5.52 -2.27
CA PRO A 45 -5.22 -4.45 -2.70
C PRO A 45 -5.59 -3.99 -4.11
N LYS A 46 -5.61 -2.68 -4.33
CA LYS A 46 -5.78 -2.06 -5.63
C LYS A 46 -4.87 -0.86 -5.76
N LEU A 47 -4.21 -0.72 -6.91
CA LEU A 47 -3.46 0.49 -7.23
C LEU A 47 -4.40 1.47 -7.93
N VAL A 48 -4.57 2.66 -7.37
CA VAL A 48 -5.49 3.68 -7.89
C VAL A 48 -4.75 5.01 -8.05
N ALA A 49 -5.26 5.87 -8.93
CA ALA A 49 -4.82 7.26 -8.95
C ALA A 49 -5.10 7.91 -7.59
N MET A 50 -4.17 8.72 -7.08
CA MET A 50 -4.35 9.39 -5.80
C MET A 50 -5.65 10.19 -5.80
N PRO A 51 -6.61 9.88 -4.90
CA PRO A 51 -7.88 10.58 -4.82
C PRO A 51 -7.71 12.08 -4.61
N ASP A 52 -8.61 12.88 -5.18
CA ASP A 52 -8.50 14.35 -5.14
C ASP A 52 -8.45 14.92 -3.72
N TRP A 53 -9.18 14.32 -2.77
CA TRP A 53 -9.17 14.77 -1.37
C TRP A 53 -7.84 14.54 -0.65
N LEU A 54 -7.09 13.49 -1.02
CA LEU A 54 -5.71 13.28 -0.55
C LEU A 54 -4.75 14.23 -1.25
N ARG A 55 -5.02 14.54 -2.53
CA ARG A 55 -4.23 15.48 -3.33
C ARG A 55 -4.30 16.89 -2.80
N GLN A 56 -5.51 17.40 -2.56
CA GLN A 56 -5.74 18.74 -2.01
C GLN A 56 -5.03 18.94 -0.66
N HIS A 57 -5.04 17.94 0.22
CA HIS A 57 -4.32 18.03 1.49
C HIS A 57 -2.80 18.11 1.28
N LYS A 58 -2.25 17.31 0.37
CA LYS A 58 -0.81 17.31 0.06
C LYS A 58 -0.36 18.61 -0.62
N GLU A 59 -1.22 19.18 -1.48
CA GLU A 59 -1.00 20.46 -2.15
C GLU A 59 -1.16 21.67 -1.20
N SER A 60 -1.94 21.52 -0.12
CA SER A 60 -2.10 22.52 0.94
C SER A 60 -0.90 22.54 1.91
N GLY A 61 -0.18 21.42 2.06
CA GLY A 61 1.14 21.40 2.68
C GLY A 61 2.19 21.97 1.73
N GLN A 62 3.26 22.55 2.26
CA GLN A 62 4.32 23.28 1.51
C GLN A 62 5.06 22.49 0.40
N ASP A 63 4.66 21.26 0.08
CA ASP A 63 5.29 20.37 -0.89
C ASP A 63 4.67 20.55 -2.29
N LYS A 64 4.71 21.81 -2.79
CA LYS A 64 4.15 22.26 -4.09
C LYS A 64 4.89 21.75 -5.32
N GLN A 65 5.75 20.75 -5.18
CA GLN A 65 6.68 20.37 -6.25
C GLN A 65 6.73 18.88 -6.46
N THR A 66 5.60 18.29 -6.88
CA THR A 66 5.63 17.19 -7.85
C THR A 66 4.28 17.12 -8.58
N ASN A 67 4.22 17.61 -9.81
CA ASN A 67 3.16 17.35 -10.80
C ASN A 67 3.15 15.88 -11.24
N ASN A 68 3.36 14.95 -10.31
CA ASN A 68 3.28 13.53 -10.59
C ASN A 68 1.90 13.08 -10.14
N HIS A 69 1.10 12.61 -11.09
CA HIS A 69 -0.15 11.90 -10.83
C HIS A 69 0.20 10.62 -10.06
N GLY A 70 0.44 10.76 -8.76
CA GLY A 70 0.93 9.68 -7.91
C GLY A 70 -0.10 8.58 -7.86
N MET A 71 0.29 7.36 -8.24
CA MET A 71 -0.49 6.18 -7.91
C MET A 71 -0.33 5.92 -6.42
N ILE A 72 -1.42 5.51 -5.77
CA ILE A 72 -1.44 5.12 -4.36
C ILE A 72 -2.10 3.76 -4.23
N ALA A 73 -1.60 2.94 -3.32
CA ALA A 73 -2.22 1.68 -3.04
C ALA A 73 -3.38 1.88 -2.06
N GLN A 74 -4.52 1.28 -2.40
CA GLN A 74 -5.65 1.15 -1.50
C GLN A 74 -5.80 -0.31 -1.09
N TYR A 75 -6.03 -0.54 0.19
CA TYR A 75 -6.26 -1.87 0.75
C TYR A 75 -7.61 -1.84 1.45
N THR A 76 -8.53 -2.70 1.02
CA THR A 76 -9.93 -2.67 1.45
C THR A 76 -10.30 -3.95 2.19
N VAL A 77 -10.91 -3.82 3.36
CA VAL A 77 -11.64 -4.88 4.05
C VAL A 77 -13.14 -4.65 3.83
N ILE A 78 -13.85 -5.73 3.50
CA ILE A 78 -15.29 -5.73 3.28
C ILE A 78 -15.91 -6.74 4.25
N ASP A 79 -16.99 -6.35 4.92
CA ASP A 79 -17.76 -7.22 5.80
C ASP A 79 -19.24 -6.83 5.72
N ASP A 80 -20.09 -7.77 5.31
CA ASP A 80 -21.51 -7.52 5.06
C ASP A 80 -22.32 -7.17 6.32
N SER A 81 -21.77 -7.41 7.51
CA SER A 81 -22.38 -6.99 8.78
C SER A 81 -22.25 -5.48 9.03
N TRP A 82 -21.37 -4.79 8.31
CA TRP A 82 -21.05 -3.39 8.56
C TRP A 82 -21.98 -2.41 7.86
N GLN A 83 -22.43 -1.39 8.60
CA GLN A 83 -23.21 -0.26 8.10
C GLN A 83 -22.50 1.05 8.45
N LEU A 84 -21.38 1.30 7.77
CA LEU A 84 -20.51 2.45 8.04
C LEU A 84 -20.94 3.68 7.27
N LEU A 85 -20.97 4.81 7.98
CA LEU A 85 -21.10 6.12 7.36
C LEU A 85 -19.89 6.42 6.47
N ALA A 86 -20.17 7.13 5.38
CA ALA A 86 -19.13 7.58 4.46
C ALA A 86 -18.25 8.65 5.13
N LYS A 87 -17.07 8.27 5.62
CA LYS A 87 -16.10 9.20 6.23
C LYS A 87 -14.79 9.14 5.46
N ARG A 88 -14.10 10.29 5.39
CA ARG A 88 -12.74 10.38 4.83
C ARG A 88 -11.85 10.99 5.89
N LEU A 89 -10.81 10.25 6.24
CA LEU A 89 -9.92 10.57 7.33
C LEU A 89 -8.50 10.68 6.78
N LEU A 90 -7.82 11.76 7.14
CA LEU A 90 -6.44 12.03 6.82
C LEU A 90 -5.57 11.63 8.00
N TRP A 91 -4.44 11.00 7.71
CA TRP A 91 -3.45 10.68 8.73
C TRP A 91 -2.48 11.86 8.89
N THR A 92 -2.42 12.48 10.07
CA THR A 92 -1.52 13.62 10.32
C THR A 92 -0.28 13.26 11.12
N GLY A 93 0.07 11.98 11.21
CA GLY A 93 1.26 11.51 11.95
C GLY A 93 1.05 11.27 13.44
N GLY A 94 -0.21 11.28 13.90
CA GLY A 94 -0.56 10.97 15.29
C GLY A 94 -2.07 10.79 15.48
N ASP A 95 -2.86 11.64 14.83
CA ASP A 95 -4.31 11.58 14.85
C ASP A 95 -4.91 11.47 13.44
N TRP A 96 -6.16 11.03 13.41
CA TRP A 96 -6.98 11.05 12.21
C TRP A 96 -7.81 12.32 12.17
N GLN A 97 -7.78 13.04 11.05
CA GLN A 97 -8.58 14.25 10.88
C GLN A 97 -9.62 14.07 9.78
N ASN A 98 -10.84 14.54 10.01
CA ASN A 98 -11.85 14.62 8.95
C ASN A 98 -11.51 15.78 7.98
N LYS A 99 -12.26 15.89 6.88
CA LYS A 99 -12.11 16.97 5.89
C LYS A 99 -12.13 18.39 6.50
N ASP A 100 -12.86 18.55 7.61
CA ASP A 100 -13.01 19.84 8.30
C ASP A 100 -11.87 20.10 9.32
N GLY A 101 -10.84 19.26 9.37
CA GLY A 101 -9.72 19.36 10.31
C GLY A 101 -10.04 18.88 11.73
N VAL A 102 -11.25 18.34 11.96
CA VAL A 102 -11.66 17.84 13.27
C VAL A 102 -11.01 16.48 13.54
N PRO A 103 -10.30 16.30 14.67
CA PRO A 103 -9.71 15.03 15.03
C PRO A 103 -10.78 13.97 15.37
N VAL A 104 -10.57 12.74 14.92
CA VAL A 104 -11.46 11.59 15.10
C VAL A 104 -10.69 10.45 15.73
N SER A 105 -11.18 9.93 16.85
CA SER A 105 -10.57 8.78 17.52
C SER A 105 -10.92 7.48 16.82
N VAL A 106 -9.97 6.97 16.04
CA VAL A 106 -10.08 5.74 15.21
C VAL A 106 -9.18 4.62 15.72
N GLY A 107 -8.16 4.98 16.50
CA GLY A 107 -7.03 4.11 16.84
C GLY A 107 -5.83 4.38 15.95
N ILE A 108 -4.67 3.88 16.38
CA ILE A 108 -3.38 4.09 15.70
C ILE A 108 -3.11 2.87 14.79
N PRO A 109 -2.72 3.08 13.52
CA PRO A 109 -2.29 1.98 12.65
C PRO A 109 -1.03 1.28 13.16
N PRO A 110 -0.65 0.13 12.58
CA PRO A 110 0.61 -0.53 12.93
C PRO A 110 1.82 0.40 12.74
N GLU A 111 2.66 0.51 13.77
CA GLU A 111 3.81 1.43 13.84
C GLU A 111 4.73 1.40 12.59
N PRO A 112 5.11 0.23 12.03
CA PRO A 112 5.98 0.17 10.86
C PRO A 112 5.39 0.80 9.60
N LEU A 113 4.06 0.89 9.53
CA LEU A 113 3.32 1.36 8.36
C LEU A 113 3.02 2.86 8.41
N LEU A 114 3.12 3.49 9.58
CA LEU A 114 2.77 4.90 9.81
C LEU A 114 3.42 5.88 8.81
N PRO A 115 4.71 5.75 8.44
CA PRO A 115 5.33 6.68 7.48
C PRO A 115 4.74 6.60 6.07
N TYR A 116 4.06 5.50 5.76
CA TYR A 116 3.55 5.20 4.42
C TYR A 116 2.05 5.45 4.30
N ILE A 117 1.31 5.52 5.41
CA ILE A 117 -0.13 5.75 5.45
C ILE A 117 -0.43 7.22 5.16
N GLN A 118 -1.48 7.44 4.35
CA GLN A 118 -1.91 8.78 3.94
C GLN A 118 -3.34 9.08 4.39
N GLY A 119 -4.22 8.07 4.36
CA GLY A 119 -5.60 8.29 4.73
C GLY A 119 -6.42 7.01 4.79
N LEU A 120 -7.64 7.12 5.28
CA LEU A 120 -8.59 6.04 5.43
C LEU A 120 -9.98 6.54 5.04
N THR A 121 -10.76 5.67 4.41
CA THR A 121 -12.17 5.94 4.10
C THR A 121 -13.02 4.78 4.54
N THR A 122 -14.12 5.10 5.22
CA THR A 122 -15.19 4.14 5.51
C THR A 122 -16.34 4.41 4.55
N LYS A 123 -16.99 3.38 4.02
CA LYS A 123 -18.19 3.51 3.19
C LYS A 123 -18.99 2.21 3.20
N ALA A 124 -20.27 2.30 3.58
CA ALA A 124 -21.19 1.17 3.59
C ALA A 124 -20.59 -0.03 4.36
N ASN A 125 -20.33 -1.14 3.68
CA ASN A 125 -19.77 -2.35 4.26
C ASN A 125 -18.23 -2.45 4.13
N SER A 126 -17.53 -1.34 3.86
CA SER A 126 -16.10 -1.36 3.54
C SER A 126 -15.28 -0.31 4.28
N VAL A 127 -14.08 -0.71 4.67
CA VAL A 127 -13.02 0.16 5.20
C VAL A 127 -11.82 0.07 4.27
N THR A 128 -11.38 1.21 3.75
CA THR A 128 -10.27 1.29 2.80
C THR A 128 -9.18 2.20 3.33
N ILE A 129 -7.94 1.71 3.39
CA ILE A 129 -6.77 2.51 3.74
C ILE A 129 -5.93 2.81 2.50
N TYR A 130 -5.39 4.02 2.43
CA TYR A 130 -4.54 4.52 1.36
C TYR A 130 -3.12 4.71 1.88
N TRP A 131 -2.15 4.07 1.23
CA TRP A 131 -0.76 4.08 1.66
C TRP A 131 0.21 3.80 0.51
N TYR A 132 1.49 4.14 0.71
CA TYR A 132 2.55 3.92 -0.27
C TYR A 132 3.23 2.55 -0.06
N ASP A 133 2.53 1.48 -0.42
CA ASP A 133 2.97 0.09 -0.28
C ASP A 133 4.31 -0.20 -0.98
N GLU A 134 4.56 0.41 -2.14
CA GLU A 134 5.83 0.30 -2.86
C GLU A 134 7.01 0.92 -2.10
N LYS A 135 6.78 2.05 -1.42
CA LYS A 135 7.84 2.70 -0.62
C LYS A 135 8.18 1.84 0.59
N TYR A 136 7.16 1.27 1.22
CA TYR A 136 7.33 0.29 2.29
C TYR A 136 8.12 -0.94 1.81
N ALA A 137 7.72 -1.57 0.69
CA ALA A 137 8.44 -2.73 0.16
C ALA A 137 9.88 -2.42 -0.31
N LYS A 138 10.16 -1.17 -0.72
CA LYS A 138 11.51 -0.69 -1.07
C LYS A 138 12.38 -0.38 0.15
N SER A 139 11.79 -0.20 1.34
CA SER A 139 12.54 0.09 2.57
C SER A 139 13.36 -1.10 3.07
N PHE A 140 12.98 -2.33 2.70
CA PHE A 140 13.71 -3.55 3.03
C PHE A 140 14.96 -3.72 2.15
N ALA A 141 16.06 -4.18 2.77
CA ALA A 141 17.30 -4.47 2.07
C ALA A 141 17.11 -5.54 0.97
N ILE A 142 17.96 -5.53 -0.07
CA ILE A 142 17.80 -6.37 -1.28
C ILE A 142 17.85 -7.89 -0.96
N LYS A 143 18.56 -8.28 0.09
CA LYS A 143 18.77 -9.69 0.50
C LYS A 143 18.16 -9.99 1.88
N ASP A 144 17.13 -9.26 2.26
CA ASP A 144 16.45 -9.52 3.52
C ASP A 144 15.51 -10.73 3.39
N GLU A 145 15.97 -11.88 3.89
CA GLU A 145 15.22 -13.14 3.91
C GLU A 145 13.99 -13.08 4.82
N GLN A 146 13.97 -12.17 5.80
CA GLN A 146 12.86 -12.01 6.75
C GLN A 146 11.82 -11.00 6.26
N ALA A 147 12.14 -10.20 5.23
CA ALA A 147 11.27 -9.14 4.73
C ALA A 147 9.85 -9.62 4.46
N MET A 148 9.67 -10.77 3.79
CA MET A 148 8.34 -11.30 3.50
C MET A 148 7.56 -11.66 4.78
N SER A 149 8.20 -12.33 5.74
CA SER A 149 7.56 -12.67 7.02
C SER A 149 7.14 -11.42 7.81
N ILE A 150 7.97 -10.36 7.79
CA ILE A 150 7.65 -9.07 8.40
C ILE A 150 6.45 -8.42 7.70
N MET A 151 6.44 -8.37 6.37
CA MET A 151 5.32 -7.83 5.59
C MET A 151 4.02 -8.58 5.85
N GLU A 152 4.05 -9.91 5.92
CA GLU A 152 2.88 -10.73 6.23
C GLU A 152 2.31 -10.39 7.61
N ARG A 153 3.18 -10.32 8.62
CA ARG A 153 2.79 -9.92 9.99
C ARG A 153 2.18 -8.52 10.02
N ASP A 154 2.81 -7.57 9.33
CA ASP A 154 2.37 -6.18 9.31
C ASP A 154 1.03 -6.04 8.56
N LEU A 155 0.80 -6.82 7.49
CA LEU A 155 -0.49 -6.87 6.79
C LEU A 155 -1.61 -7.50 7.64
N LEU A 156 -1.30 -8.51 8.45
CA LEU A 156 -2.24 -9.08 9.41
C LEU A 156 -2.63 -8.07 10.49
N ALA A 157 -1.64 -7.34 11.02
CA ALA A 157 -1.87 -6.25 11.97
C ALA A 157 -2.71 -5.13 11.32
N LEU A 158 -2.42 -4.79 10.07
CA LEU A 158 -3.20 -3.81 9.31
C LEU A 158 -4.65 -4.25 9.12
N LYS A 159 -4.89 -5.50 8.72
CA LYS A 159 -6.26 -6.05 8.60
C LYS A 159 -7.00 -5.95 9.93
N THR A 160 -6.37 -6.38 11.02
CA THR A 160 -6.94 -6.33 12.37
C THR A 160 -7.30 -4.89 12.77
N PHE A 161 -6.43 -3.93 12.46
CA PHE A 161 -6.72 -2.52 12.64
C PHE A 161 -7.95 -2.07 11.83
N LEU A 162 -8.02 -2.38 10.53
CA LEU A 162 -9.17 -1.97 9.70
C LEU A 162 -10.49 -2.59 10.17
N GLN A 163 -10.45 -3.78 10.76
CA GLN A 163 -11.62 -4.39 11.39
C GLN A 163 -12.03 -3.71 12.70
N SER A 164 -11.10 -3.10 13.45
CA SER A 164 -11.43 -2.36 14.67
C SER A 164 -12.03 -0.98 14.40
N VAL A 165 -11.74 -0.40 13.22
CA VAL A 165 -12.28 0.90 12.74
C VAL A 165 -13.82 0.90 12.65
N GLN A 166 -14.49 -0.25 12.57
CA GLN A 166 -15.95 -0.31 12.58
C GLN A 166 -16.58 0.36 13.83
N ASN A 167 -15.87 0.34 14.96
CA ASN A 167 -16.34 0.86 16.25
C ASN A 167 -16.42 2.40 16.30
N ILE A 168 -15.95 3.11 15.28
CA ILE A 168 -15.97 4.58 15.21
C ILE A 168 -17.38 5.11 14.93
N ASN A 169 -18.25 4.24 14.41
CA ASN A 169 -19.60 4.60 13.99
C ASN A 169 -20.69 3.87 14.77
N THR A 170 -20.36 3.07 15.79
CA THR A 170 -21.41 2.53 16.65
C THR A 170 -22.04 3.71 17.39
N PRO A 171 -23.32 4.04 17.14
CA PRO A 171 -24.01 4.98 18.00
C PRO A 171 -23.88 4.41 19.41
N LYS A 172 -23.44 5.24 20.36
CA LYS A 172 -23.58 4.95 21.79
C LYS A 172 -25.07 4.63 21.98
N SER A 173 -25.41 3.34 22.04
CA SER A 173 -26.74 2.90 22.38
C SER A 173 -26.98 3.42 23.79
N SER A 174 -27.70 4.53 23.91
CA SER A 174 -28.20 4.99 25.19
C SER A 174 -29.10 3.88 25.74
N ARG A 175 -28.61 3.18 26.75
CA ARG A 175 -29.43 2.56 27.77
C ARG A 175 -29.18 3.31 29.06
#